data_AF-A0A969AAZ4-F1
#
_entry.id   AF-A0A969AAZ4-F1
#
_cell.length_a   1.000
_cell.length_b   1.000
_cell.length_c   1.000
_cell.angle_alpha   90.00
_cell.angle_beta   90.00
_cell.angle_gamma   90.00
#
_symmetry.space_group_name_H-M   'P 1'
#
loop_
_entity.id
_entity.type
_entity.pdbx_description
1 polymer ?
#
loop_
_entity_poly.entity_id
_entity_poly.type
_entity_poly.pdbx_seq_one_letter_code
_entity_poly.pdbx_strand_id
1 'polypeptide(L)' 'MPEKEKRRRTTSITIDGRILDKIKLIAQDRGITVSRYIEEYFFSEFKRTGIIPPDMEPFGETRGGDRTKSSE' A
#
# COMPACT_ATOMS: atom_id res chain seq x y z
N MET A 1 -1.11 -21.75 10.41
CA MET A 1 -0.54 -20.42 10.74
C MET A 1 -1.67 -19.55 11.27
N PRO A 2 -1.58 -18.98 12.47
CA PRO A 2 -2.76 -18.49 13.19
C PRO A 2 -3.27 -17.17 12.58
N GLU A 3 -4.59 -17.03 12.51
CA GLU A 3 -5.36 -15.91 11.92
C GLU A 3 -5.01 -14.50 12.45
N LYS A 4 -4.16 -14.37 13.47
CA LYS A 4 -3.71 -13.08 14.03
C LYS A 4 -2.82 -12.25 13.08
N GLU A 5 -2.28 -12.86 12.03
CA GLU A 5 -1.39 -12.19 11.08
C GLU A 5 -2.13 -11.37 10.02
N LYS A 6 -3.45 -11.59 9.86
CA LYS A 6 -4.27 -10.94 8.82
C LYS A 6 -5.00 -9.68 9.30
N ARG A 7 -4.30 -8.76 9.96
CA ARG A 7 -4.90 -7.47 10.39
C ARG A 7 -4.02 -6.29 9.96
N ARG A 8 -4.63 -5.33 9.25
CA ARG A 8 -3.99 -4.05 8.97
C ARG A 8 -3.72 -3.30 10.28
N ARG A 9 -2.50 -2.82 10.43
CA ARG A 9 -2.07 -1.99 11.57
C ARG A 9 -1.71 -0.60 11.05
N THR A 10 -2.32 0.43 11.62
CA THR A 10 -1.93 1.81 11.38
C THR A 10 -0.72 2.13 12.26
N THR A 11 0.32 2.71 11.66
CA THR A 11 1.50 3.19 12.38
C THR A 11 1.93 4.54 11.82
N SER A 12 2.47 5.40 12.67
CA SER A 12 3.01 6.71 12.29
C SER A 12 4.52 6.61 12.16
N ILE A 13 5.07 7.08 11.05
CA ILE A 13 6.51 7.13 10.80
C ILE A 13 6.91 8.56 10.40
N THR A 14 8.14 8.94 10.76
CA THR A 14 8.75 10.19 10.29
C THR A 14 9.59 9.90 9.06
N ILE A 15 9.34 10.62 7.96
CA ILE A 15 10.09 10.50 6.71
C ILE A 15 10.43 11.88 6.15
N ASP A 16 11.46 11.95 5.31
CA ASP A 16 11.84 13.18 4.61
C ASP A 16 10.65 13.68 3.75
N GLY A 17 10.26 14.94 3.94
CA GLY A 17 9.14 15.56 3.21
C GLY A 17 9.33 15.54 1.69
N ARG A 18 10.57 15.69 1.20
CA ARG A 18 10.88 15.64 -0.23
C ARG A 18 10.57 14.28 -0.82
N ILE A 19 10.80 13.21 -0.05
CA ILE A 19 10.50 11.84 -0.45
C ILE A 19 8.98 11.60 -0.40
N LEU A 20 8.32 12.05 0.67
CA LEU A 20 6.87 11.95 0.81
C LEU A 20 6.14 12.59 -0.38
N ASP A 21 6.58 13.75 -0.85
CA ASP A 21 5.97 14.44 -1.99
C ASP A 21 6.13 13.63 -3.29
N LYS A 22 7.29 13.01 -3.52
CA LYS A 22 7.47 12.12 -4.69
C LYS A 22 6.61 10.86 -4.60
N ILE A 23 6.49 10.28 -3.41
CA ILE A 23 5.61 9.12 -3.17
C ILE A 23 4.14 9.49 -3.47
N LYS A 24 3.68 10.65 -3.00
CA LYS A 24 2.32 11.15 -3.27
C LYS A 24 2.07 11.32 -4.76
N LEU A 25 3.01 11.90 -5.51
CA LEU A 25 2.90 12.07 -6.95
C LEU A 25 2.75 10.72 -7.67
N ILE A 26 3.57 9.73 -7.32
CA ILE A 26 3.50 8.39 -7.94
C ILE A 26 2.19 7.68 -7.58
N ALA A 27 1.76 7.79 -6.32
CA ALA A 27 0.50 7.20 -5.87
C ALA A 27 -0.70 7.81 -6.62
N GLN A 28 -0.69 9.14 -6.80
CA GLN A 28 -1.72 9.85 -7.57
C GLN A 28 -1.73 9.45 -9.05
N ASP A 29 -0.56 9.38 -9.70
CA ASP A 29 -0.42 8.95 -11.10
C ASP A 29 -0.98 7.53 -11.32
N ARG A 30 -0.81 6.65 -10.33
CA ARG A 30 -1.34 5.29 -10.34
C ARG A 30 -2.79 5.16 -9.85
N GLY A 31 -3.42 6.25 -9.42
CA GLY A 31 -4.79 6.22 -8.87
C GLY A 31 -4.92 5.43 -7.56
N ILE A 32 -3.83 5.29 -6.79
CA ILE A 32 -3.80 4.55 -5.52
C ILE A 32 -3.43 5.46 -4.34
N THR A 33 -3.66 4.98 -3.12
CA THR A 33 -3.24 5.71 -1.91
C THR A 33 -1.73 5.58 -1.67
N VAL A 34 -1.13 6.55 -0.99
CA VAL A 34 0.28 6.48 -0.54
C VAL A 34 0.55 5.20 0.25
N SER A 35 -0.35 4.83 1.16
CA SER A 35 -0.22 3.60 1.95
C SER A 35 -0.21 2.36 1.07
N ARG A 36 -1.06 2.31 0.02
CA ARG A 36 -1.10 1.19 -0.92
C ARG A 36 0.19 1.12 -1.74
N TYR A 37 0.67 2.25 -2.24
CA TYR A 37 1.93 2.30 -2.97
C TYR A 37 3.10 1.77 -2.13
N ILE A 38 3.19 2.22 -0.87
CA ILE A 38 4.22 1.77 0.08
C ILE A 38 4.10 0.26 0.31
N GLU A 39 2.87 -0.24 0.55
CA GLU A 39 2.62 -1.66 0.74
C GLU A 39 3.07 -2.48 -0.47
N GLU A 40 2.65 -2.12 -1.69
CA GLU A 40 3.04 -2.83 -2.92
C GLU A 40 4.55 -2.83 -3.15
N TYR A 41 5.20 -1.69 -2.93
CA TYR A 41 6.65 -1.55 -3.07
C TYR A 41 7.39 -2.51 -2.12
N PHE A 42 7.04 -2.50 -0.84
CA PHE A 42 7.70 -3.36 0.15
C PHE A 42 7.32 -4.84 0.00
N PHE A 43 6.10 -5.16 -0.41
CA PHE A 43 5.75 -6.55 -0.76
C PHE A 43 6.62 -7.07 -1.90
N SER A 44 6.83 -6.27 -2.95
CA SER A 44 7.71 -6.65 -4.06
C SER A 44 9.16 -6.83 -3.58
N GLU A 45 9.67 -5.91 -2.77
CA GLU A 45 11.02 -5.96 -2.22
C GLU A 45 11.23 -7.19 -1.32
N PHE A 46 10.27 -7.49 -0.45
CA PHE A 46 10.35 -8.61 0.48
C PHE A 46 10.24 -9.96 -0.22
N LYS A 47 9.47 -10.05 -1.31
CA LYS A 47 9.47 -11.25 -2.17
C LYS A 47 10.84 -11.43 -2.84
N ARG A 48 11.39 -10.36 -3.40
CA ARG A 48 12.68 -10.38 -4.09
C ARG A 48 13.82 -10.79 -3.16
N THR A 49 13.79 -10.35 -1.92
CA THR A 49 14.80 -10.65 -0.89
C THR A 49 14.56 -11.97 -0.15
N GLY A 50 13.43 -12.65 -0.40
CA GLY A 50 13.07 -13.90 0.26
C GLY A 50 12.64 -13.74 1.72
N ILE A 51 12.35 -12.51 2.17
CA ILE A 51 11.82 -12.24 3.52
C ILE A 51 10.38 -12.77 3.64
N ILE A 52 9.59 -12.65 2.57
CA ILE A 52 8.25 -13.25 2.48
C ILE A 52 8.17 -14.24 1.31
N PRO A 53 7.29 -15.26 1.40
CA PRO A 53 7.05 -16.19 0.31
C PRO A 53 6.58 -15.50 -0.99
N PRO A 54 6.94 -16.02 -2.17
CA PRO A 54 6.58 -15.41 -3.46
C PRO A 54 5.06 -15.44 -3.72
N ASP A 55 4.37 -16.42 -3.16
CA ASP A 55 2.92 -16.63 -3.21
C ASP A 55 2.15 -15.78 -2.20
N MET A 56 2.84 -15.07 -1.29
CA MET A 56 2.18 -14.20 -0.34
C MET A 56 1.59 -12.98 -1.05
N GLU A 57 0.27 -12.83 -1.02
CA GLU A 57 -0.40 -11.67 -1.61
C GLU A 57 -0.59 -10.53 -0.60
N PRO A 58 -0.46 -9.27 -1.03
CA PRO A 58 -0.86 -8.14 -0.20
C PRO A 58 -2.36 -8.24 0.14
N PHE A 59 -2.78 -7.62 1.23
CA PHE A 59 -4.21 -7.58 1.56
C PHE A 59 -4.99 -6.97 0.39
N GLY A 60 -6.11 -7.61 0.03
CA GLY A 60 -7.00 -7.11 -1.01
C GLY A 60 -7.45 -5.68 -0.73
N GLU A 61 -7.80 -4.94 -1.79
CA GLU A 61 -8.22 -3.54 -1.68
C GLU A 61 -9.35 -3.39 -0.65
N THR A 62 -9.19 -2.43 0.26
CA THR A 62 -10.36 -1.94 0.99
C THR A 62 -11.16 -1.17 -0.01
N ARG A 63 -12.38 -1.64 -0.31
CA ARG A 63 -13.39 -0.89 -1.06
C ARG A 63 -13.37 0.58 -0.65
N GLY A 64 -12.80 1.38 -1.51
CA GLY A 64 -12.57 2.81 -1.33
C GLY A 64 -12.10 3.43 -2.63
N GLY A 65 -12.53 2.84 -3.76
CA GLY A 65 -12.58 3.58 -5.01
C GLY A 65 -13.49 4.77 -4.77
N ASP A 66 -12.88 5.95 -4.84
CA ASP A 66 -13.47 7.20 -5.29
C ASP A 66 -14.99 7.14 -5.51
N ARG A 67 -15.80 7.54 -4.52
CA ARG A 67 -17.24 7.83 -4.71
C ARG A 67 -17.42 9.16 -5.45
N THR A 68 -16.62 9.43 -6.47
CA THR A 68 -16.66 10.69 -7.22
C THR A 68 -16.70 10.43 -8.73
N LYS A 69 -17.71 9.67 -9.18
CA LYS A 69 -18.42 9.92 -10.45
C LYS A 69 -19.92 9.62 -10.22
N SER A 70 -20.75 10.67 -10.14
CA SER A 70 -21.64 11.16 -11.24
C SER A 70 -22.85 10.21 -11.42
N SER A 71 -24.12 10.61 -11.41
CA SER A 71 -24.76 11.82 -11.96
C SER A 71 -26.20 11.93 -11.44
N GLU A 72 -26.72 13.16 -11.47
CA GLU A 72 -28.14 13.59 -11.48
C GLU A 72 -29.00 13.43 -10.20
#